data_AF-V8N801-F1
#
_entry.id   AF-V8N801-F1
#
_cell.length_a   1.000
_cell.length_b   1.000
_cell.length_c   1.000
_cell.angle_alpha   90.00
_cell.angle_beta   90.00
_cell.angle_gamma   90.00
#
_symmetry.space_group_name_H-M   'P 1'
#
loop_
_entity.id
_entity.type
_entity.pdbx_description
1 polymer ?
#
loop_
_entity_poly.entity_id
_entity_poly.type
_entity_poly.pdbx_seq_one_letter_code
_entity_poly.pdbx_strand_id
1 'polypeptide(L)'
;SSILDRAVIEHNLLSASKLYNNITFEELGALLEIPAAKAEKIASQMITEGRMNGFIDQIDGIVHFETREALPTWDKQIQSLCFQVNNLLEKISQTAPEWTAQAMEAQMA
;
A
#
# COMPACT_ATOMS: atom_id res chain seq x y z
N SER A 1 -27.44 8.56 -11.88
CA SER A 1 -26.17 7.91 -12.24
C SER A 1 -26.44 6.45 -12.50
N SER A 2 -25.93 5.93 -13.60
CA SER A 2 -25.98 4.50 -13.91
C SER A 2 -25.17 3.70 -12.88
N ILE A 3 -25.40 2.39 -12.78
CA ILE A 3 -24.59 1.50 -11.93
C ILE A 3 -23.10 1.59 -12.34
N LEU A 4 -22.84 1.76 -13.63
CA LEU A 4 -21.49 1.93 -14.18
C LEU A 4 -20.82 3.21 -13.67
N ASP A 5 -21.52 4.36 -13.74
CA ASP A 5 -20.96 5.64 -13.28
C ASP A 5 -20.54 5.56 -11.81
N ARG A 6 -21.36 4.89 -10.99
CA ARG A 6 -21.09 4.69 -9.58
C ARG A 6 -19.86 3.82 -9.36
N ALA A 7 -19.75 2.72 -10.10
CA ALA A 7 -18.60 1.82 -10.01
C ALA A 7 -17.28 2.53 -10.40
N VAL A 8 -17.31 3.39 -11.42
CA VAL A 8 -16.14 4.17 -11.83
C VAL A 8 -15.73 5.17 -10.74
N ILE A 9 -16.69 5.87 -10.12
CA ILE A 9 -16.39 6.81 -9.03
C ILE A 9 -15.76 6.08 -7.84
N GLU A 10 -16.34 4.94 -7.42
CA GLU A 10 -15.81 4.15 -6.31
C GLU A 10 -14.41 3.58 -6.62
N HIS A 11 -14.15 3.18 -7.87
CA HIS A 11 -12.82 2.75 -8.31
C HIS A 11 -11.80 3.90 -8.30
N ASN A 12 -12.19 5.08 -8.77
CA ASN A 12 -11.32 6.26 -8.78
C ASN A 12 -11.00 6.72 -7.35
N LEU A 13 -11.97 6.61 -6.43
CA LEU A 13 -11.75 6.90 -5.02
C LEU A 13 -10.73 5.92 -4.38
N LEU A 14 -10.82 4.63 -4.68
CA LEU A 14 -9.80 3.65 -4.28
C LEU A 14 -8.42 3.88 -4.91
N SER A 15 -8.38 4.54 -6.06
CA SER A 15 -7.12 4.92 -6.70
C SER A 15 -6.51 6.13 -5.99
N ALA A 16 -7.34 7.12 -5.63
CA ALA A 16 -6.92 8.26 -4.82
C ALA A 16 -6.37 7.82 -3.47
N SER A 17 -7.00 6.83 -2.81
CA SER A 17 -6.54 6.31 -1.51
C SER A 17 -5.17 5.63 -1.54
N LYS A 18 -4.65 5.29 -2.73
CA LYS A 18 -3.31 4.69 -2.91
C LYS A 18 -2.24 5.73 -3.22
N LEU A 19 -2.65 6.92 -3.66
CA LEU A 19 -1.76 8.00 -4.10
C LEU A 19 -1.61 9.08 -3.02
N TYR A 20 -2.67 9.33 -2.26
CA TYR A 20 -2.70 10.36 -1.23
C TYR A 20 -2.76 9.74 0.17
N ASN A 21 -2.10 10.39 1.12
CA ASN A 21 -2.30 10.07 2.55
C ASN A 21 -3.59 10.71 3.08
N ASN A 22 -3.91 11.90 2.57
CA ASN A 22 -5.15 12.62 2.86
C ASN A 22 -5.46 13.58 1.70
N ILE A 23 -6.72 13.99 1.59
CA ILE A 23 -7.19 14.93 0.56
C ILE A 23 -8.46 15.64 1.06
N THR A 24 -8.63 16.91 0.70
CA THR A 24 -9.86 17.66 1.00
C THR A 24 -11.03 17.14 0.15
N PHE A 25 -12.27 17.28 0.64
CA PHE A 25 -13.45 16.89 -0.16
C PHE A 25 -13.65 17.75 -1.40
N GLU A 26 -13.16 18.99 -1.41
CA GLU A 26 -13.17 19.86 -2.60
C GLU A 26 -12.28 19.30 -3.71
N GLU A 27 -11.02 18.98 -3.38
CA GLU A 27 -10.07 18.40 -4.34
C GLU A 27 -10.48 16.99 -4.75
N LEU A 28 -10.99 16.19 -3.81
CA LEU A 28 -11.49 14.86 -4.12
C LEU A 28 -12.71 14.92 -5.05
N GLY A 29 -13.61 15.86 -4.82
CA GLY A 29 -14.76 16.12 -5.70
C GLY A 29 -14.30 16.50 -7.11
N ALA A 30 -13.33 17.42 -7.21
CA ALA A 30 -12.74 17.81 -8.49
C ALA A 30 -12.08 16.62 -9.22
N LEU A 31 -11.34 15.77 -8.49
CA LEU A 31 -10.68 14.58 -9.02
C LEU A 31 -11.67 13.53 -9.53
N LEU A 32 -12.81 13.39 -8.86
CA LEU A 32 -13.87 12.43 -9.17
C LEU A 32 -14.94 13.00 -10.11
N GLU A 33 -14.82 14.26 -10.52
CA GLU A 33 -15.80 15.02 -11.31
C GLU A 33 -17.21 15.02 -10.68
N ILE A 34 -17.28 15.18 -9.36
CA ILE A 34 -18.52 15.23 -8.58
C ILE A 34 -18.48 16.33 -7.51
N PRO A 35 -19.64 16.79 -7.01
CA PRO A 35 -19.67 17.73 -5.89
C PRO A 35 -18.98 17.18 -4.63
N ALA A 36 -18.30 18.03 -3.87
CA ALA A 36 -17.60 17.67 -2.63
C ALA A 36 -18.49 16.90 -1.64
N ALA A 37 -19.72 17.36 -1.41
CA ALA A 37 -20.69 16.67 -0.54
C ALA A 37 -21.04 15.25 -1.03
N LYS A 38 -20.98 15.00 -2.35
CA LYS A 38 -21.17 13.66 -2.90
C LYS A 38 -19.92 12.80 -2.72
N ALA A 39 -18.72 13.39 -2.84
CA ALA A 39 -17.46 12.70 -2.59
C ALA A 39 -17.37 12.24 -1.12
N GLU A 40 -17.69 13.11 -0.16
CA GLU A 40 -17.78 12.77 1.27
C GLU A 40 -18.73 11.60 1.52
N LYS A 41 -19.95 11.66 0.97
CA LYS A 41 -20.94 10.59 1.14
C LYS A 41 -20.45 9.24 0.61
N ILE A 42 -19.79 9.23 -0.54
CA ILE A 42 -19.25 8.00 -1.13
C ILE A 42 -18.05 7.49 -0.31
N ALA A 43 -17.15 8.38 0.12
CA ALA A 43 -16.02 8.01 0.98
C ALA A 43 -16.49 7.41 2.31
N SER A 44 -17.46 8.06 2.97
CA SER A 44 -18.07 7.58 4.21
C SER A 44 -18.68 6.18 4.03
N GLN A 45 -19.40 5.97 2.93
CA GLN A 45 -20.00 4.67 2.61
C GLN A 45 -18.92 3.60 2.38
N MET A 46 -17.89 3.89 1.59
CA MET A 46 -16.82 2.92 1.30
C MET A 46 -16.00 2.56 2.54
N ILE A 47 -15.77 3.51 3.46
CA ILE A 47 -15.12 3.25 4.75
C ILE A 47 -16.00 2.39 5.64
N THR A 48 -17.28 2.74 5.75
CA THR A 48 -18.25 2.02 6.60
C THR A 48 -18.45 0.58 6.15
N GLU A 49 -18.45 0.34 4.83
CA GLU A 49 -18.57 -1.00 4.24
C GLU A 49 -17.25 -1.81 4.26
N GLY A 50 -16.16 -1.24 4.80
CA GLY A 50 -14.84 -1.88 4.83
C GLY A 50 -14.20 -2.05 3.46
N ARG A 51 -14.69 -1.34 2.43
CA ARG A 51 -14.16 -1.41 1.07
C ARG A 51 -12.94 -0.49 0.88
N MET A 52 -12.77 0.51 1.74
CA MET A 52 -11.66 1.45 1.74
C MET A 52 -11.24 1.74 3.18
N ASN A 53 -9.94 1.73 3.48
CA ASN A 53 -9.45 2.04 4.82
C ASN A 53 -9.20 3.55 4.97
N GLY A 54 -9.61 4.11 6.10
CA GLY A 54 -9.43 5.52 6.39
C GLY A 54 -10.44 6.05 7.42
N PHE A 55 -10.37 7.35 7.70
CA PHE A 55 -11.33 8.06 8.52
C PHE A 55 -11.58 9.46 7.95
N ILE A 56 -12.69 10.08 8.35
CA ILE A 56 -13.12 11.39 7.89
C ILE A 56 -12.99 12.40 9.03
N ASP A 57 -12.30 13.50 8.77
CA ASP A 57 -12.41 14.72 9.55
C ASP A 57 -13.43 15.64 8.88
N GLN A 58 -14.64 15.69 9.44
CA GLN A 58 -15.72 16.50 8.88
C GLN A 58 -15.57 18.00 9.17
N ILE A 59 -14.83 18.38 10.23
CA ILE A 59 -14.63 19.79 10.60
C ILE A 59 -13.66 20.43 9.60
N ASP A 60 -12.55 19.73 9.33
CA ASP A 60 -11.54 20.19 8.37
C ASP A 60 -11.89 19.82 6.92
N GLY A 61 -12.90 18.97 6.70
CA GLY A 61 -13.36 18.56 5.38
C GLY A 61 -12.34 17.69 4.64
N ILE A 62 -11.65 16.83 5.38
CA ILE A 62 -10.54 15.99 4.88
C ILE A 62 -10.88 14.51 5.08
N VAL A 63 -10.57 13.69 4.08
CA VAL A 63 -10.48 12.24 4.26
C VAL A 63 -9.03 11.83 4.44
N HIS A 64 -8.77 11.09 5.51
CA HIS A 64 -7.48 10.45 5.78
C HIS A 64 -7.56 9.01 5.30
N PHE A 65 -6.68 8.66 4.36
CA PHE A 65 -6.51 7.27 3.94
C PHE A 65 -5.51 6.58 4.86
N GLU A 66 -5.68 5.28 5.06
CA GLU A 66 -4.77 4.53 5.91
C GLU A 66 -3.34 4.58 5.36
N THR A 67 -2.46 5.28 6.07
CA THR A 67 -1.02 5.25 5.83
C THR A 67 -0.50 3.84 6.10
N ARG A 68 0.29 3.30 5.18
CA ARG A 68 1.03 2.05 5.43
C ARG A 68 1.80 2.19 6.72
N GLU A 69 1.50 1.34 7.71
CA GLU A 69 2.20 1.36 8.98
C GLU A 69 3.71 1.17 8.69
N ALA A 70 4.50 2.20 9.01
CA ALA A 70 5.90 2.27 8.60
C ALA A 70 6.71 1.11 9.21
N LEU A 71 6.46 0.79 10.49
CA LEU A 71 7.20 -0.24 11.21
C LEU A 71 6.90 -1.66 10.70
N PRO A 72 5.63 -2.11 10.56
CA PRO A 72 5.33 -3.41 9.93
C PRO A 72 5.80 -3.51 8.48
N THR A 73 5.74 -2.41 7.72
CA THR A 73 6.25 -2.39 6.34
C THR A 73 7.77 -2.58 6.33
N TRP A 74 8.48 -1.89 7.22
CA TRP A 74 9.92 -2.01 7.40
C TRP A 74 10.34 -3.42 7.83
N ASP A 75 9.64 -4.02 8.79
CA ASP A 75 9.91 -5.38 9.26
C ASP A 75 9.78 -6.42 8.13
N LYS A 76 8.72 -6.31 7.31
CA LYS A 76 8.56 -7.15 6.11
C LYS A 76 9.69 -6.97 5.09
N GLN A 77 10.22 -5.75 4.95
CA GLN A 77 11.35 -5.49 4.05
C GLN A 77 12.64 -6.12 4.55
N ILE A 78 12.92 -6.05 5.86
CA ILE A 78 14.06 -6.75 6.48
C ILE A 78 13.94 -8.25 6.24
N GLN A 79 12.77 -8.84 6.52
CA GLN A 79 12.53 -10.26 6.31
C GLN A 79 12.76 -10.68 4.84
N SER A 80 12.26 -9.88 3.89
CA SER A 80 12.44 -10.13 2.46
C SER A 80 13.91 -10.10 2.05
N LEU A 81 14.67 -9.13 2.56
CA LEU A 81 16.11 -9.01 2.28
C LEU A 81 16.86 -10.24 2.81
N CYS A 82 16.62 -10.65 4.06
CA CYS A 82 17.23 -11.84 4.64
C CYS A 82 16.94 -13.10 3.81
N PHE A 83 15.70 -13.25 3.35
CA PHE A 83 15.31 -14.36 2.48
C PHE A 83 16.04 -14.33 1.13
N GLN A 84 16.16 -13.15 0.50
CA GLN A 84 16.88 -13.00 -0.75
C GLN A 84 18.37 -13.32 -0.62
N VAL A 85 19.00 -12.89 0.48
CA VAL A 85 20.41 -13.22 0.76
C VAL A 85 20.58 -14.74 0.93
N ASN A 86 19.72 -15.41 1.69
CA ASN A 86 19.79 -16.87 1.84
C ASN A 86 19.62 -17.59 0.51
N ASN A 87 18.66 -17.18 -0.33
CA ASN A 87 18.47 -17.76 -1.65
C ASN A 87 19.69 -17.56 -2.56
N LEU A 88 20.36 -16.42 -2.46
CA LEU A 88 21.60 -16.17 -3.21
C LEU A 88 22.70 -17.14 -2.76
N LEU A 89 22.87 -17.30 -1.45
CA LEU A 89 23.84 -18.24 -0.88
C LEU A 89 23.56 -19.68 -1.35
N GLU A 90 22.30 -20.12 -1.33
CA GLU A 90 21.92 -21.44 -1.85
C GLU A 90 22.27 -21.61 -3.34
N LYS A 91 22.00 -20.60 -4.17
CA LYS A 91 22.34 -20.64 -5.60
C LYS A 91 23.84 -20.68 -5.84
N ILE A 92 24.63 -19.94 -5.07
CA ILE A 92 26.09 -19.96 -5.15
C ILE A 92 26.60 -21.35 -4.77
N SER A 93 26.12 -21.92 -3.66
CA SER A 93 26.47 -23.27 -3.22
C SER A 93 26.18 -24.34 -4.26
N GLN A 94 25.06 -24.22 -4.99
CA GLN A 94 24.71 -25.13 -6.07
C GLN A 94 25.60 -24.97 -7.31
N THR A 95 26.00 -23.74 -7.63
CA THR A 95 26.76 -23.43 -8.86
C THR A 95 28.27 -23.62 -8.71
N ALA A 96 28.80 -23.34 -7.52
CA ALA A 96 30.23 -23.38 -7.21
C ALA A 96 30.49 -24.06 -5.84
N PRO A 97 30.26 -25.38 -5.74
CA PRO A 97 30.36 -26.10 -4.48
C PRO A 97 31.79 -26.13 -3.91
N GLU A 98 32.82 -26.24 -4.77
CA GLU A 98 34.23 -26.26 -4.34
C GLU A 98 34.66 -24.91 -3.74
N TRP A 99 34.28 -23.79 -4.38
CA TRP A 99 34.53 -22.45 -3.85
C TRP A 99 33.82 -22.25 -2.50
N THR A 100 32.58 -22.72 -2.40
CA THR A 100 31.78 -22.61 -1.18
C THR A 100 32.39 -23.41 -0.03
N ALA A 101 32.89 -24.62 -0.29
CA ALA A 101 33.59 -25.44 0.70
C ALA A 101 34.85 -24.74 1.24
N GLN A 102 35.67 -24.18 0.35
CA GLN A 102 36.86 -23.41 0.74
C GLN A 102 36.51 -22.16 1.56
N ALA A 103 35.45 -21.44 1.17
CA ALA A 103 34.99 -20.26 1.89
C ALA A 103 34.47 -20.60 3.29
N MET A 104 33.75 -21.72 3.46
CA MET A 104 33.28 -22.20 4.76
C MET A 104 34.43 -22.64 5.68
N GLU A 105 35.45 -23.32 5.14
CA GLU A 105 36.65 -23.70 5.90
C GLU A 105 37.41 -22.47 6.41
N ALA A 106 37.56 -21.43 5.57
CA ALA A 106 38.24 -20.19 5.95
C ALA A 106 37.50 -19.40 7.04
N GLN A 107 36.19 -19.60 7.20
CA GLN A 107 35.37 -18.94 8.22
C GLN A 107 35.36 -19.68 9.57
N MET A 108 35.75 -20.97 9.59
CA MET A 108 35.86 -21.80 10.80
C MET A 108 37.27 -21.80 11.43
N ALA A 109 38.26 -21.22 10.75
CA ALA A 109 39.61 -20.99 11.24
C ALA A 109 39.74 -19.61 11.92
#